data_AF-K1SS68-F1
#
_entry.id   AF-K1SS68-F1
#
_cell.length_a   1.000
_cell.length_b   1.000
_cell.length_c   1.000
_cell.angle_alpha   90.00
_cell.angle_beta   90.00
_cell.angle_gamma   90.00
#
_symmetry.space_group_name_H-M   'P 1'
#
loop_
_entity.id
_entity.type
_entity.pdbx_description
1 polymer ?
#
loop_
_entity_poly.entity_id
_entity_poly.type
_entity_poly.pdbx_seq_one_letter_code
_entity_poly.pdbx_strand_id
1 'polypeptide(L)'
;MVLGISGLGDKSGMMLGHLDGVILIGFFAGYIVYMVQIALKANREGKKVEIEGGSDEDIKLLSVPKSIVFIVGGAVAIAVGGDVTVDAAARIAGDLGMSQTLIGLTIVSIGTSLPELVTSIVAARKNEVDMALGNAIGSNIFNILMVLGIASAISPMAIITENIID
;
A
#
# COMPACT_ATOMS: atom_id res chain seq x y z
N MET A 1 2.44 -33.55 -5.20
CA MET A 1 1.58 -33.52 -4.00
C MET A 1 2.38 -34.04 -2.83
N VAL A 2 3.27 -33.20 -2.28
CA VAL A 2 3.86 -33.40 -0.96
C VAL A 2 3.63 -32.07 -0.28
N LEU A 3 2.69 -32.06 0.66
CA LEU A 3 2.42 -30.94 1.54
C LEU A 3 3.71 -30.69 2.32
N GLY A 4 4.50 -29.72 1.86
CA GLY A 4 5.66 -29.19 2.57
C GLY A 4 5.18 -28.36 3.74
N ILE A 5 4.74 -29.04 4.80
CA ILE A 5 4.45 -28.44 6.10
C ILE A 5 5.80 -28.13 6.77
N SER A 6 6.59 -27.23 6.18
CA SER A 6 7.63 -26.52 6.95
C SER A 6 6.90 -25.46 7.76
N GLY A 7 6.33 -25.93 8.87
CA GLY A 7 5.77 -25.07 9.91
C GLY A 7 6.89 -24.33 10.63
N LEU A 8 6.62 -23.07 10.94
CA LEU A 8 7.43 -22.16 11.76
C LEU A 8 8.93 -22.23 11.45
N GLY A 9 9.38 -21.43 10.48
CA GLY A 9 10.79 -21.27 10.19
C GLY A 9 11.42 -22.57 9.69
N ASP A 10 11.46 -22.69 8.36
CA ASP A 10 12.33 -23.69 7.73
C ASP A 10 13.72 -23.63 8.38
N LYS A 11 14.34 -24.77 8.68
CA LYS A 11 15.50 -24.91 9.59
C LYS A 11 16.74 -24.07 9.22
N SER A 12 16.70 -23.37 8.09
CA SER A 12 17.71 -22.43 7.62
C SER A 12 17.40 -20.96 7.94
N GLY A 13 16.19 -20.58 8.38
CA GLY A 13 15.78 -19.19 8.62
C GLY A 13 15.70 -18.30 7.37
N MET A 14 15.93 -18.87 6.18
CA MET A 14 16.06 -18.14 4.91
C MET A 14 14.85 -18.34 3.98
N MET A 15 13.71 -18.83 4.48
CA MET A 15 12.51 -19.02 3.66
C MET A 15 11.25 -18.58 4.40
N LEU A 16 10.40 -17.84 3.70
CA LEU A 16 9.01 -17.58 4.09
C LEU A 16 8.16 -18.73 3.57
N GLY A 17 7.65 -19.54 4.50
CA GLY A 17 6.85 -20.72 4.19
C GLY A 17 5.37 -20.41 4.00
N HIS A 18 4.62 -21.40 3.52
CA HIS A 18 3.17 -21.31 3.39
C HIS A 18 2.48 -20.98 4.72
N LEU A 19 2.96 -21.57 5.81
CA LEU A 19 2.40 -21.36 7.13
C LEU A 19 2.65 -19.93 7.64
N ASP A 20 3.82 -19.36 7.36
CA ASP A 20 4.12 -17.95 7.67
C ASP A 20 3.21 -17.01 6.88
N GLY A 21 2.94 -17.33 5.62
CA GLY A 21 1.99 -16.59 4.78
C GLY A 21 0.58 -16.59 5.36
N VAL A 22 0.09 -17.75 5.80
CA VAL A 22 -1.22 -17.88 6.46
C VAL A 22 -1.26 -17.11 7.80
N ILE A 23 -0.17 -17.12 8.57
CA ILE A 23 -0.05 -16.33 9.81
C ILE A 23 -0.16 -14.83 9.51
N LEU A 24 0.56 -14.33 8.49
CA LEU A 24 0.52 -12.93 8.08
C LEU A 24 -0.89 -12.51 7.65
N ILE A 25 -1.58 -13.34 6.87
CA ILE A 25 -2.99 -13.12 6.49
C ILE A 25 -3.89 -13.11 7.73
N GLY A 26 -3.65 -14.00 8.70
CA GLY A 26 -4.35 -14.02 9.98
C GLY A 26 -4.18 -12.72 10.76
N PHE A 27 -2.96 -12.18 10.82
CA PHE A 27 -2.70 -10.87 11.41
C PHE A 27 -3.38 -9.74 10.65
N PHE A 28 -3.38 -9.78 9.31
CA PHE A 28 -4.10 -8.80 8.49
C PHE A 28 -5.61 -8.81 8.79
N ALA A 29 -6.22 -10.00 8.87
CA ALA A 29 -7.63 -10.14 9.22
C ALA A 29 -7.92 -9.58 10.62
N GLY A 30 -7.07 -9.90 11.60
CA GLY A 30 -7.16 -9.33 12.95
C GLY A 30 -7.04 -7.81 12.97
N TYR A 31 -6.10 -7.25 12.20
CA TYR A 31 -5.92 -5.80 12.04
C TYR A 31 -7.16 -5.13 11.44
N ILE A 32 -7.75 -5.71 10.39
CA ILE A 32 -8.99 -5.19 9.79
C ILE A 32 -10.15 -5.24 10.79
N VAL A 33 -10.33 -6.35 11.50
CA VAL A 33 -11.38 -6.47 12.52
C VAL A 33 -11.19 -5.41 13.61
N TYR A 34 -9.97 -5.23 14.10
CA TYR A 34 -9.64 -4.21 15.10
C TYR A 34 -9.95 -2.79 14.60
N MET A 35 -9.54 -2.46 13.37
CA MET A 35 -9.83 -1.15 12.76
C MET A 35 -11.33 -0.91 12.58
N VAL A 36 -12.07 -1.91 12.10
CA VAL A 36 -13.53 -1.83 11.96
C VAL A 36 -14.19 -1.65 13.32
N GLN A 37 -13.75 -2.35 14.37
CA GLN A 37 -14.26 -2.17 15.72
C GLN A 37 -14.03 -0.75 16.25
N ILE A 38 -12.84 -0.18 16.03
CA ILE A 38 -12.55 1.21 16.39
C ILE A 38 -13.47 2.17 15.63
N ALA A 39 -13.61 2.00 14.32
CA ALA A 39 -14.43 2.86 13.49
C ALA A 39 -15.92 2.79 13.86
N LEU A 40 -16.43 1.59 14.16
CA LEU A 40 -17.81 1.39 14.61
C LEU A 40 -18.05 1.97 16.01
N LYS A 41 -17.08 1.83 16.92
CA LYS A 41 -17.16 2.43 18.27
C LYS A 41 -17.16 3.96 18.21
N ALA A 42 -16.29 4.55 17.40
CA ALA A 42 -16.25 6.00 17.20
C ALA A 42 -17.57 6.56 16.62
N ASN A 43 -18.17 5.85 15.65
CA ASN A 43 -19.48 6.20 15.11
C ASN A 43 -20.60 6.12 16.16
N ARG A 44 -20.59 5.10 17.02
CA ARG A 44 -21.58 4.92 18.10
C ARG A 44 -21.48 6.00 19.17
N GLU A 45 -20.28 6.48 19.46
CA GLU A 45 -20.02 7.56 20.42
C GLU A 45 -20.36 8.95 19.85
N GLY A 46 -20.93 9.03 18.63
CA GLY A 46 -21.34 10.28 18.02
C GLY A 46 -20.18 11.21 17.69
N LYS A 47 -18.95 10.69 17.69
CA LYS A 47 -17.76 11.44 17.32
C LYS A 47 -17.86 11.69 15.82
N LYS A 48 -18.30 12.90 15.45
CA LYS A 48 -18.22 13.34 14.06
C LYS A 48 -16.74 13.26 13.68
N VAL A 49 -16.46 12.54 12.60
CA VAL A 49 -15.18 12.72 11.90
C VAL A 49 -15.21 14.16 11.41
N GLU A 50 -14.54 15.05 12.13
CA GLU A 50 -14.27 16.39 11.63
C GLU A 50 -13.37 16.18 10.42
N ILE A 51 -13.88 16.56 9.25
CA ILE A 51 -13.10 16.64 8.02
C ILE A 51 -12.26 17.91 8.21
N GLU A 52 -11.04 17.74 8.74
CA GLU A 52 -10.10 18.83 9.01
C GLU A 52 -9.56 19.37 7.69
N GLY A 53 -10.28 20.32 7.08
CA GLY A 53 -9.86 20.87 5.79
C GLY A 53 -10.94 21.41 4.88
N GLY A 54 -12.21 21.27 5.26
CA GLY A 54 -13.29 21.99 4.60
C GLY A 54 -13.18 23.47 4.91
N SER A 55 -12.73 24.28 3.95
CA SER A 55 -13.12 25.69 3.90
C SER A 55 -14.64 25.79 4.09
N ASP A 56 -15.13 26.89 4.68
CA ASP A 56 -16.54 27.26 4.89
C ASP A 56 -17.40 27.35 3.59
N GLU A 57 -17.18 26.47 2.62
CA GLU A 57 -18.08 26.22 1.52
C GLU A 57 -18.98 25.05 1.91
N ASP A 58 -20.29 25.29 1.91
CA ASP A 58 -21.34 24.28 2.07
C ASP A 58 -20.92 22.94 1.47
N ILE A 59 -20.84 21.90 2.30
CA ILE A 59 -20.60 20.52 1.84
C ILE A 59 -21.76 20.13 0.92
N LYS A 60 -21.60 20.39 -0.38
CA LYS A 60 -22.57 20.00 -1.40
C LYS A 60 -22.54 18.49 -1.48
N LEU A 61 -23.51 17.85 -0.85
CA LEU A 61 -23.75 16.41 -0.98
C LEU A 61 -23.96 16.08 -2.45
N LEU A 62 -22.92 15.54 -3.08
CA LEU A 62 -23.01 15.05 -4.45
C LEU A 62 -23.90 13.81 -4.47
N SER A 63 -24.72 13.71 -5.53
CA SER A 63 -25.47 12.49 -5.80
C SER A 63 -24.51 11.30 -5.90
N VAL A 64 -24.89 10.15 -5.32
CA VAL A 64 -24.06 8.93 -5.25
C VAL A 64 -23.38 8.57 -6.57
N PRO A 65 -24.05 8.63 -7.75
CA PRO A 65 -23.40 8.35 -9.03
C PRO A 65 -22.24 9.31 -9.35
N LYS A 66 -22.38 10.60 -9.01
CA LYS A 66 -21.30 11.58 -9.22
C LYS A 66 -20.12 11.27 -8.31
N SER A 67 -20.36 10.94 -7.04
CA SER A 67 -19.30 10.56 -6.10
C SER A 67 -18.53 9.34 -6.58
N ILE A 68 -19.24 8.31 -7.07
CA ILE A 68 -18.60 7.12 -7.65
C ILE A 68 -17.72 7.49 -8.84
N VAL A 69 -18.21 8.33 -9.76
CA VAL A 69 -17.44 8.78 -10.93
C VAL A 69 -16.16 9.52 -10.50
N PHE A 70 -16.25 10.43 -9.53
CA PHE A 70 -15.08 11.14 -9.02
C PHE A 70 -14.08 10.22 -8.32
N ILE A 71 -14.55 9.27 -7.51
CA ILE A 71 -13.69 8.31 -6.80
C ILE A 71 -12.96 7.41 -7.81
N VAL A 72 -13.69 6.78 -8.72
CA VAL A 72 -13.11 5.85 -9.70
C VAL A 72 -12.22 6.61 -10.69
N GLY A 73 -12.69 7.75 -11.21
CA GLY A 73 -11.91 8.57 -12.13
C GLY A 73 -10.62 9.11 -11.50
N GLY A 74 -10.70 9.58 -10.26
CA GLY A 74 -9.52 10.03 -9.50
C GLY A 74 -8.54 8.90 -9.23
N ALA A 75 -9.01 7.73 -8.80
CA ALA A 75 -8.17 6.55 -8.57
C ALA A 75 -7.44 6.10 -9.84
N VAL A 76 -8.15 6.02 -10.97
CA VAL A 76 -7.55 5.67 -12.27
C VAL A 76 -6.54 6.74 -12.71
N ALA A 77 -6.88 8.02 -12.58
CA ALA A 77 -5.98 9.10 -12.97
C ALA A 77 -4.67 9.09 -12.18
N ILE A 78 -4.73 8.83 -10.87
CA ILE A 78 -3.54 8.73 -10.02
C ILE A 78 -2.73 7.48 -10.36
N ALA A 79 -3.37 6.33 -10.54
CA ALA A 79 -2.68 5.08 -10.89
C ALA A 79 -1.95 5.19 -12.23
N VAL A 80 -2.67 5.58 -13.29
CA VAL A 80 -2.10 5.73 -14.64
C VAL A 80 -1.07 6.86 -14.67
N GLY A 81 -1.33 7.98 -14.00
CA GLY A 81 -0.37 9.08 -13.90
C GLY A 81 0.93 8.67 -13.21
N GLY A 82 0.84 7.84 -12.17
CA GLY A 82 1.99 7.20 -11.53
C GLY A 82 2.78 6.36 -12.52
N ASP A 83 2.15 5.36 -13.13
CA ASP A 83 2.81 4.43 -14.06
C ASP A 83 3.51 5.17 -15.22
N VAL A 84 2.82 6.12 -15.86
CA VAL A 84 3.39 6.92 -16.96
C VAL A 84 4.60 7.72 -16.49
N THR A 85 4.57 8.26 -15.27
CA THR A 85 5.69 9.03 -14.70
C THR A 85 6.90 8.12 -14.45
N VAL A 86 6.68 6.94 -13.90
CA VAL A 86 7.74 5.95 -13.64
C VAL A 86 8.36 5.46 -14.94
N ASP A 87 7.53 5.13 -15.94
CA ASP A 87 7.99 4.67 -17.24
C ASP A 87 8.83 5.73 -17.96
N ALA A 88 8.39 7.00 -17.93
CA ALA A 88 9.13 8.09 -18.51
C ALA A 88 10.46 8.32 -17.79
N ALA A 89 10.46 8.31 -16.45
CA ALA A 89 11.68 8.46 -15.65
C ALA A 89 12.68 7.32 -15.89
N ALA A 90 12.19 6.07 -15.96
CA ALA A 90 13.02 4.90 -16.22
C ALA A 90 13.67 4.95 -17.62
N ARG A 91 12.94 5.41 -18.65
CA ARG A 91 13.49 5.61 -20.00
C ARG A 91 14.57 6.67 -20.01
N ILE A 92 14.32 7.83 -19.40
CA ILE A 92 15.30 8.92 -19.31
C ILE A 92 16.58 8.43 -18.60
N ALA A 93 16.44 7.69 -17.51
CA ALA A 93 17.60 7.14 -16.79
C ALA A 93 18.40 6.13 -17.62
N GLY A 94 17.71 5.28 -18.39
CA GLY A 94 18.35 4.38 -19.35
C GLY A 94 19.14 5.14 -20.42
N ASP A 95 18.56 6.20 -20.98
CA ASP A 95 19.22 7.05 -21.99
C ASP A 95 20.44 7.81 -21.41
N LEU A 96 20.43 8.08 -20.11
CA LEU A 96 21.56 8.66 -19.36
C LEU A 96 22.64 7.62 -18.97
N GLY A 97 22.49 6.36 -19.38
CA GLY A 97 23.48 5.30 -19.16
C GLY A 97 23.36 4.57 -17.82
N MET A 98 22.23 4.72 -17.12
CA MET A 98 21.99 4.02 -15.86
C MET A 98 21.71 2.53 -16.11
N SER A 99 22.25 1.64 -15.27
CA SER A 99 22.02 0.19 -15.42
C SER A 99 20.57 -0.17 -15.10
N GLN A 100 20.05 -1.22 -15.74
CA GLN A 100 18.69 -1.71 -15.48
C GLN A 100 18.47 -2.09 -14.01
N THR A 101 19.51 -2.63 -13.35
CA THR A 101 19.49 -2.94 -11.92
C THR A 101 19.30 -1.68 -11.09
N LEU A 102 20.06 -0.62 -11.37
CA LEU A 102 19.95 0.63 -10.63
C LEU A 102 18.58 1.29 -10.89
N ILE A 103 18.06 1.22 -12.11
CA ILE A 103 16.72 1.75 -12.45
C ILE A 103 15.64 1.00 -11.68
N GLY A 104 15.71 -0.32 -11.64
CA GLY A 104 14.78 -1.16 -10.88
C GLY A 104 14.83 -0.89 -9.37
N LEU A 105 16.04 -0.79 -8.82
CA LEU A 105 16.25 -0.62 -7.39
C LEU A 105 15.90 0.79 -6.89
N THR A 106 15.87 1.80 -7.77
CA THR A 106 15.66 3.22 -7.38
C THR A 106 14.40 3.83 -7.99
N ILE A 107 14.33 3.96 -9.32
CA ILE A 107 13.24 4.69 -9.99
C ILE A 107 11.95 3.88 -9.93
N VAL A 108 12.02 2.60 -10.26
CA VAL A 108 10.84 1.73 -10.25
C VAL A 108 10.37 1.48 -8.81
N SER A 109 11.29 1.26 -7.88
CA SER A 109 10.97 1.02 -6.47
C SER A 109 10.33 2.24 -5.79
N ILE A 110 10.80 3.46 -6.08
CA ILE A 110 10.14 4.70 -5.62
C ILE A 110 8.82 4.88 -6.37
N GLY A 111 8.82 4.52 -7.65
CA GLY A 111 7.72 4.66 -8.58
C GLY A 111 6.42 4.00 -8.13
N THR A 112 6.51 2.79 -7.58
CA THR A 112 5.34 2.04 -7.09
C THR A 112 4.62 2.75 -5.94
N SER A 113 5.31 3.60 -5.18
CA SER A 113 4.73 4.39 -4.09
C SER A 113 4.38 5.83 -4.49
N LEU A 114 4.57 6.22 -5.76
CA LEU A 114 4.17 7.56 -6.23
C LEU A 114 2.67 7.83 -6.07
N PRO A 115 1.75 6.91 -6.43
CA PRO A 115 0.32 7.12 -6.18
C PRO A 115 0.01 7.46 -4.72
N GLU A 116 0.62 6.73 -3.79
CA GLU A 116 0.44 6.86 -2.35
C GLU A 116 1.06 8.16 -1.83
N LEU A 117 2.23 8.55 -2.35
CA LEU A 117 2.88 9.81 -2.02
C LEU A 117 2.01 10.99 -2.45
N VAL A 118 1.45 10.95 -3.66
CA VAL A 118 0.60 12.01 -4.18
C VAL A 118 -0.68 12.14 -3.35
N THR A 119 -1.36 11.04 -3.02
CA THR A 119 -2.56 11.10 -2.17
C THR A 119 -2.27 11.63 -0.78
N SER A 120 -1.17 11.20 -0.15
CA SER A 120 -0.72 11.70 1.16
C SER A 120 -0.39 13.20 1.13
N ILE A 121 0.32 13.68 0.11
CA ILE A 121 0.64 15.10 -0.04
C ILE A 121 -0.64 15.93 -0.23
N VAL A 122 -1.59 15.46 -1.04
CA VAL A 122 -2.86 16.15 -1.27
C VAL A 122 -3.69 16.22 0.02
N ALA A 123 -3.73 15.15 0.82
CA ALA A 123 -4.40 15.13 2.12
C ALA A 123 -3.73 16.09 3.11
N ALA A 124 -2.41 16.03 3.25
CA ALA A 124 -1.66 16.93 4.13
C ALA A 124 -1.84 18.41 3.76
N ARG A 125 -1.88 18.73 2.45
CA ARG A 125 -2.14 20.10 1.97
C ARG A 125 -3.55 20.60 2.29
N LYS A 126 -4.49 19.69 2.56
CA LYS A 126 -5.85 20.03 3.00
C LYS A 126 -5.97 20.14 4.52
N ASN A 127 -4.88 20.01 5.28
CA ASN A 127 -4.87 19.85 6.74
C ASN A 127 -5.44 18.52 7.25
N GLU A 128 -5.63 17.53 6.36
CA GLU A 128 -6.10 16.19 6.72
C GLU A 128 -4.89 15.29 7.07
N VAL A 129 -4.11 15.69 8.09
CA VAL A 129 -2.84 15.02 8.44
C VAL A 129 -3.07 13.58 8.89
N ASP A 130 -4.15 13.34 9.63
CA ASP A 130 -4.55 12.00 10.06
C ASP A 130 -4.83 11.07 8.87
N MET A 131 -5.43 11.60 7.80
CA MET A 131 -5.69 10.84 6.57
C MET A 131 -4.39 10.54 5.81
N ALA A 132 -3.46 11.51 5.74
CA ALA A 132 -2.15 11.31 5.12
C ALA A 132 -1.34 10.25 5.88
N LEU A 133 -1.32 10.29 7.21
CA LEU A 133 -0.65 9.31 8.05
C LEU A 133 -1.31 7.93 7.93
N GLY A 134 -2.64 7.89 7.91
CA GLY A 134 -3.41 6.67 7.71
C GLY A 134 -3.10 5.97 6.39
N ASN A 135 -2.95 6.74 5.30
CA ASN A 135 -2.52 6.21 4.01
C ASN A 135 -1.10 5.63 4.06
N ALA A 136 -0.14 6.40 4.57
CA ALA A 136 1.27 5.98 4.62
C ALA A 136 1.53 4.75 5.52
N ILE A 137 0.83 4.65 6.65
CA ILE A 137 0.96 3.49 7.55
C ILE A 137 0.16 2.30 7.01
N GLY A 138 -1.07 2.55 6.55
CA GLY A 138 -1.99 1.52 6.08
C GLY A 138 -1.47 0.75 4.87
N SER A 139 -0.89 1.44 3.87
CA SER A 139 -0.35 0.79 2.68
C SER A 139 0.82 -0.14 2.98
N ASN A 140 1.72 0.26 3.89
CA ASN A 140 2.84 -0.58 4.34
C ASN A 140 2.36 -1.81 5.11
N ILE A 141 1.38 -1.66 6.01
CA ILE A 141 0.76 -2.79 6.71
C ILE A 141 0.10 -3.74 5.70
N PHE A 142 -0.61 -3.21 4.71
CA PHE A 142 -1.24 -4.00 3.65
C PHE A 142 -0.21 -4.79 2.82
N ASN A 143 0.88 -4.15 2.39
CA ASN A 143 1.91 -4.80 1.60
C ASN A 143 2.60 -5.94 2.38
N ILE A 144 2.93 -5.71 3.65
CA ILE A 144 3.63 -6.71 4.47
C ILE A 144 2.71 -7.84 4.93
N LEU A 145 1.48 -7.55 5.36
CA LEU A 145 0.62 -8.59 5.93
C LEU A 145 -0.23 -9.29 4.86
N MET A 146 -0.78 -8.55 3.89
CA MET A 146 -1.66 -9.11 2.88
C MET A 146 -0.89 -9.55 1.63
N VAL A 147 -0.14 -8.65 0.98
CA VAL A 147 0.52 -8.98 -0.30
C VAL A 147 1.60 -10.05 -0.09
N LEU A 148 2.52 -9.82 0.84
CA LEU A 148 3.55 -10.80 1.18
C LEU A 148 2.96 -12.08 1.79
N GLY A 149 1.91 -11.95 2.62
CA GLY A 149 1.20 -13.09 3.19
C GLY A 149 0.59 -14.00 2.14
N ILE A 150 -0.13 -13.43 1.16
CA ILE A 150 -0.70 -14.17 0.02
C ILE A 150 0.41 -14.75 -0.86
N ALA A 151 1.43 -13.96 -1.19
CA ALA A 151 2.55 -14.42 -2.01
C ALA A 151 3.21 -15.67 -1.39
N SER A 152 3.54 -15.61 -0.09
CA SER A 152 4.14 -16.73 0.66
C SER A 152 3.21 -17.93 0.83
N ALA A 153 1.91 -17.67 1.03
CA ALA A 153 0.89 -18.71 1.16
C ALA A 153 0.71 -19.51 -0.14
N ILE A 154 0.84 -18.86 -1.31
CA ILE A 154 0.73 -19.49 -2.62
C ILE A 154 2.05 -20.14 -3.05
N SER A 155 3.17 -19.43 -2.89
CA SER A 155 4.50 -19.87 -3.28
C SER A 155 5.51 -19.51 -2.20
N PRO A 156 6.21 -20.47 -1.56
CA PRO A 156 7.21 -20.13 -0.56
C PRO A 156 8.31 -19.30 -1.22
N MET A 157 8.79 -18.28 -0.53
CA MET A 157 9.82 -17.39 -1.05
C MET A 157 11.11 -17.57 -0.27
N ALA A 158 12.22 -17.71 -0.98
CA ALA A 158 13.55 -17.65 -0.38
C ALA A 158 13.90 -16.19 -0.09
N ILE A 159 14.41 -15.93 1.11
CA ILE A 159 14.99 -14.65 1.48
C ILE A 159 16.42 -14.65 0.93
N ILE A 160 16.64 -13.88 -0.12
CA ILE A 160 17.96 -13.74 -0.74
C ILE A 160 18.73 -12.72 0.10
N THR A 161 19.76 -13.17 0.83
CA THR A 161 20.65 -12.31 1.64
C THR A 161 21.71 -11.60 0.79
N GLU A 162 21.52 -11.51 -0.52
CA GLU A 162 22.53 -10.98 -1.43
C GLU A 162 21.97 -9.73 -2.13
N ASN A 163 22.29 -8.56 -1.56
CA ASN A 163 22.26 -7.26 -2.23
C ASN A 163 23.01 -6.21 -1.38
N ILE A 164 24.21 -6.58 -0.92
CA ILE A 164 25.18 -5.61 -0.43
C ILE A 164 26.38 -5.80 -1.35
N ILE A 165 26.77 -4.75 -2.08
CA ILE A 165 27.89 -4.66 -3.03
C ILE A 165 27.51 -4.97 -4.48
N ASP A 166 27.00 -3.94 -5.16
CA ASP A 166 27.71 -3.40 -6.32
C ASP A 166 28.22 -2.00 -5.91
#